data_AF-B9NY36-F1
#
_entry.id   AF-B9NY36-F1
#
_cell.length_a   1.000
_cell.length_b   1.000
_cell.length_c   1.000
_cell.angle_alpha   90.00
_cell.angle_beta   90.00
_cell.angle_gamma   90.00
#
_symmetry.space_group_name_H-M   'P 1'
#
loop_
_entity.id
_entity.type
_entity.pdbx_description
1 polymer ?
#
loop_
_entity_poly.entity_id
_entity_poly.type
_entity_poly.pdbx_seq_one_letter_code
_entity_poly.pdbx_strand_id
1 'polypeptide(L)'
;MTASRPTCTRTDARVRTLVYHPDEVYKIDVSRGYALSIHLQDGEQMVDEVRGDPKTWDFIPLTAGNGFVLKAKHATTQASNLILQTNLRSYVFLLQAHEAGPPDNVGFLYRFSYPDQKKGFKPRQAGNIQTAFNTKQMGKSSTASQVPNSVQFTCQTMWNQTQQRANN
;
A
#
# COMPACT_ATOMS: atom_id res chain seq x y z
N MET A 1 53.04 2.73 -24.03
CA MET A 1 51.91 3.31 -23.28
C MET A 1 50.64 2.63 -23.76
N THR A 2 50.15 1.62 -23.05
CA THR A 2 48.95 0.87 -23.45
C THR A 2 47.76 1.51 -22.77
N ALA A 3 46.93 2.22 -23.54
CA ALA A 3 45.70 2.83 -23.04
C ALA A 3 44.68 1.73 -22.71
N SER A 4 44.42 1.49 -21.43
CA SER A 4 43.32 0.66 -20.96
C SER A 4 42.01 1.36 -21.33
N ARG A 5 41.28 0.82 -22.31
CA ARG A 5 39.94 1.30 -22.65
C ARG A 5 39.04 1.13 -21.42
N PRO A 6 38.20 2.12 -21.07
CA PRO A 6 37.28 1.99 -19.94
C PRO A 6 36.34 0.81 -20.21
N THR A 7 36.47 -0.24 -19.42
CA THR A 7 35.51 -1.33 -19.39
C THR A 7 34.20 -0.75 -18.88
N CYS A 8 33.18 -0.66 -19.75
CA CYS A 8 31.81 -0.46 -19.30
C CYS A 8 31.49 -1.59 -18.32
N THR A 9 31.56 -1.32 -17.03
CA THR A 9 31.16 -2.26 -15.99
C THR A 9 29.70 -2.59 -16.24
N ARG A 10 29.40 -3.85 -16.55
CA ARG A 10 28.04 -4.35 -16.66
C ARG A 10 27.37 -4.13 -15.30
N THR A 11 26.55 -3.09 -15.21
CA THR A 11 25.74 -2.79 -14.03
C THR A 11 24.96 -4.05 -13.64
N ASP A 12 24.90 -4.34 -12.34
CA ASP A 12 24.18 -5.50 -11.82
C ASP A 12 22.71 -5.45 -12.27
N ALA A 13 22.23 -6.51 -12.92
CA ALA A 13 20.86 -6.58 -13.48
C ALA A 13 19.76 -6.52 -12.40
N ARG A 14 20.12 -6.76 -11.14
CA ARG A 14 19.24 -6.69 -9.97
C ARG A 14 19.06 -5.25 -9.48
N VAL A 15 19.84 -4.32 -10.02
CA VAL A 15 19.66 -2.87 -9.88
C VAL A 15 18.98 -2.35 -11.13
N ARG A 16 17.72 -1.93 -10.99
CA ARG A 16 16.88 -1.48 -12.10
C ARG A 16 16.64 0.02 -12.01
N THR A 17 16.63 0.69 -13.16
CA THR A 17 16.24 2.09 -13.26
C THR A 17 14.99 2.19 -14.11
N LEU A 18 13.94 2.78 -13.55
CA LEU A 18 12.65 3.01 -14.22
C LEU A 18 12.55 4.47 -14.64
N VAL A 19 11.80 4.75 -15.70
CA VAL A 19 11.47 6.13 -16.10
C VAL A 19 10.16 6.48 -15.42
N TYR A 20 10.12 7.61 -14.71
CA TYR A 20 8.89 8.06 -14.08
C TYR A 20 7.93 8.67 -15.11
N HIS A 21 6.69 8.21 -15.04
CA HIS A 21 5.52 8.79 -15.69
C HIS A 21 4.33 8.83 -14.69
N PRO A 22 3.55 9.94 -14.64
CA PRO A 22 2.46 10.10 -13.67
C PRO A 22 1.30 9.12 -13.86
N ASP A 23 1.06 8.66 -15.09
CA ASP A 23 -0.04 7.75 -15.43
C ASP A 23 0.42 6.29 -15.61
N GLU A 24 1.62 5.94 -15.14
CA GLU A 24 2.17 4.59 -15.27
C GLU A 24 2.02 3.77 -13.99
N VAL A 25 1.72 2.48 -14.16
CA VAL A 25 1.66 1.50 -13.08
C VAL A 25 2.91 0.63 -13.13
N TYR A 26 3.74 0.71 -12.09
CA TYR A 26 5.01 -0.02 -12.04
C TYR A 26 4.81 -1.41 -11.47
N LYS A 27 5.20 -2.44 -12.22
CA LYS A 27 5.17 -3.83 -11.75
C LYS A 27 6.41 -4.13 -10.92
N ILE A 28 6.19 -4.60 -9.71
CA ILE A 28 7.24 -4.92 -8.75
C ILE A 28 7.10 -6.36 -8.30
N ASP A 29 8.04 -7.19 -8.76
CA ASP A 29 8.18 -8.57 -8.35
C ASP A 29 9.11 -8.67 -7.13
N VAL A 30 8.61 -9.26 -6.06
CA VAL A 30 9.38 -9.50 -4.83
C VAL A 30 9.34 -10.98 -4.48
N SER A 31 10.50 -11.61 -4.41
CA SER A 31 10.62 -12.98 -3.94
C SER A 31 10.67 -13.03 -2.42
N ARG A 32 9.93 -13.97 -1.83
CA ARG A 32 9.95 -14.25 -0.38
C ARG A 32 11.38 -14.49 0.09
N GLY A 33 11.73 -13.89 1.25
CA GLY A 33 13.07 -13.97 1.83
C GLY A 33 14.03 -12.88 1.35
N TYR A 34 13.66 -12.09 0.34
CA TYR A 34 14.45 -10.96 -0.13
C TYR A 34 13.75 -9.63 0.19
N ALA A 35 14.57 -8.59 0.32
CA ALA A 35 14.10 -7.23 0.52
C ALA A 35 14.39 -6.41 -0.73
N LEU A 36 13.41 -5.62 -1.13
CA LEU A 36 13.54 -4.71 -2.24
C LEU A 36 13.60 -3.28 -1.74
N SER A 37 14.60 -2.51 -2.18
CA SER A 37 14.66 -1.08 -1.92
C SER A 37 14.25 -0.28 -3.14
N ILE A 38 13.42 0.74 -2.92
CA ILE A 38 12.99 1.69 -3.94
C ILE A 38 13.46 3.07 -3.50
N HIS A 39 14.29 3.71 -4.32
CA HIS A 39 14.81 5.05 -4.09
C HIS A 39 14.10 6.05 -5.01
N LEU A 40 13.59 7.11 -4.41
CA LEU A 40 12.89 8.22 -5.06
C LEU A 40 13.90 9.32 -5.44
N GLN A 41 13.42 10.46 -5.93
CA GLN A 41 14.26 11.63 -6.18
C GLN A 41 14.77 12.24 -4.87
N ASP A 42 15.97 12.82 -4.89
CA ASP A 42 16.49 13.57 -3.75
C ASP A 42 15.55 14.75 -3.40
N GLY A 43 15.28 14.91 -2.10
CA GLY A 43 14.33 15.91 -1.58
C GLY A 43 12.86 15.51 -1.67
N GLU A 44 12.54 14.35 -2.25
CA GLU A 44 11.19 13.80 -2.26
C GLU A 44 10.88 13.11 -0.92
N GLN A 45 9.78 13.50 -0.29
CA GLN A 45 9.35 13.01 1.02
C GLN A 45 8.02 12.27 0.88
N MET A 46 7.95 11.09 1.49
CA MET A 46 6.72 10.31 1.55
C MET A 46 5.74 10.98 2.50
N VAL A 47 4.50 11.16 2.04
CA VAL A 47 3.42 11.80 2.78
C VAL A 47 2.44 10.74 3.26
N ASP A 48 2.06 9.81 2.36
CA ASP A 48 1.06 8.79 2.64
C ASP A 48 1.33 7.54 1.80
N GLU A 49 1.00 6.37 2.33
CA GLU A 49 1.04 5.11 1.62
C GLU A 49 -0.18 4.24 1.90
N VAL A 50 -0.71 3.60 0.85
CA VAL A 50 -1.84 2.68 0.95
C VAL A 50 -1.51 1.37 0.25
N ARG A 51 -1.59 0.27 1.00
CA ARG A 51 -1.38 -1.10 0.51
C ARG A 51 -2.72 -1.83 0.43
N GLY A 52 -2.98 -2.51 -0.68
CA GLY A 52 -4.19 -3.33 -0.85
C GLY A 52 -4.21 -4.56 0.06
N ASP A 53 -3.04 -5.14 0.34
CA ASP A 53 -2.87 -6.25 1.28
C ASP A 53 -1.74 -5.94 2.30
N PRO A 54 -2.04 -5.20 3.38
CA PRO A 54 -1.04 -4.88 4.40
C PRO A 54 -0.58 -6.11 5.20
N LYS A 55 -1.26 -7.27 5.11
CA LYS A 55 -0.85 -8.48 5.81
C LYS A 55 0.31 -9.17 5.09
N THR A 56 0.28 -9.18 3.76
CA THR A 56 1.34 -9.82 2.95
C THR A 56 2.57 -8.92 2.79
N TRP A 57 2.38 -7.61 2.72
CA TRP A 57 3.43 -6.66 2.36
C TRP A 57 3.93 -5.87 3.58
N ASP A 58 5.21 -6.03 3.91
CA ASP A 58 5.89 -5.12 4.84
C ASP A 58 6.48 -3.93 4.10
N PHE A 59 6.17 -2.75 4.63
CA PHE A 59 6.65 -1.47 4.13
C PHE A 59 7.49 -0.82 5.23
N ILE A 60 8.74 -0.49 4.91
CA ILE A 60 9.71 0.06 5.86
C ILE A 60 10.28 1.35 5.24
N PRO A 61 9.90 2.55 5.71
CA PRO A 61 10.46 3.79 5.19
C PRO A 61 11.95 3.90 5.55
N LEU A 62 12.75 4.45 4.64
CA LEU A 62 14.16 4.75 4.90
C LEU A 62 14.25 6.05 5.70
N THR A 63 14.74 6.00 6.94
CA THR A 63 14.80 7.17 7.83
C THR A 63 15.89 8.17 7.45
N ALA A 64 16.95 7.72 6.78
CA ALA A 64 18.09 8.54 6.37
C ALA A 64 18.10 8.89 4.87
N GLY A 65 17.02 8.59 4.15
CA GLY A 65 16.99 8.75 2.70
C GLY A 65 15.59 8.89 2.12
N ASN A 66 15.57 9.06 0.81
CA ASN A 66 14.42 9.24 -0.06
C ASN A 66 14.02 7.89 -0.64
N GLY A 67 13.22 7.12 0.10
CA GLY A 67 12.76 5.82 -0.36
C GLY A 67 12.22 4.92 0.73
N PHE A 68 11.97 3.67 0.36
CA PHE A 68 11.44 2.65 1.26
C PHE A 68 11.95 1.27 0.87
N VAL A 69 11.82 0.34 1.80
CA VAL A 69 12.05 -1.08 1.60
C VAL A 69 10.73 -1.81 1.64
N LEU A 70 10.51 -2.67 0.66
CA LEU A 70 9.37 -3.55 0.52
C LEU A 70 9.82 -5.00 0.73
N LYS A 71 9.07 -5.75 1.54
CA LYS A 71 9.29 -7.19 1.75
C LYS A 71 7.97 -7.94 1.65
N ALA A 72 8.00 -9.11 1.02
CA ALA A 72 6.87 -10.03 1.01
C ALA A 72 7.01 -11.00 2.20
N LYS A 73 6.02 -11.04 3.10
CA LYS A 73 5.99 -12.00 4.22
C LYS A 73 5.74 -13.43 3.73
N HIS A 74 4.83 -13.56 2.76
CA HIS A 74 4.41 -14.82 2.17
C HIS A 74 4.31 -14.64 0.65
N ALA A 75 4.52 -15.72 -0.11
CA ALA A 75 4.23 -15.72 -1.53
C ALA A 75 2.72 -15.88 -1.74
N THR A 76 2.20 -15.30 -2.82
CA THR A 76 0.77 -15.42 -3.18
C THR A 76 0.58 -15.29 -4.68
N THR A 77 -0.40 -16.01 -5.22
CA THR A 77 -0.81 -15.86 -6.62
C THR A 77 -1.65 -14.60 -6.85
N GLN A 78 -2.15 -13.97 -5.78
CA GLN A 78 -2.94 -12.75 -5.87
C GLN A 78 -2.03 -11.52 -5.93
N ALA A 79 -2.15 -10.74 -7.01
CA ALA A 79 -1.51 -9.44 -7.09
C ALA A 79 -2.17 -8.45 -6.12
N SER A 80 -1.38 -7.54 -5.57
CA SER A 80 -1.84 -6.44 -4.73
C SER A 80 -1.38 -5.11 -5.31
N ASN A 81 -1.82 -4.00 -4.72
CA ASN A 81 -1.41 -2.66 -5.10
C ASN A 81 -0.75 -1.93 -3.94
N LEU A 82 0.14 -1.00 -4.28
CA LEU A 82 0.66 0.01 -3.38
C LEU A 82 0.52 1.36 -4.07
N ILE A 83 -0.13 2.30 -3.40
CA ILE A 83 -0.22 3.70 -3.82
C ILE A 83 0.65 4.49 -2.86
N LEU A 84 1.59 5.24 -3.42
CA LEU A 84 2.49 6.09 -2.64
C LEU A 84 2.27 7.54 -3.04
N GLN A 85 1.97 8.37 -2.05
CA GLN A 85 1.88 9.81 -2.19
C GLN A 85 3.11 10.46 -1.59
N THR A 86 3.73 11.35 -2.36
CA THR A 86 4.84 12.17 -1.90
C THR A 86 4.47 13.65 -1.99
N ASN A 87 5.35 14.50 -1.47
CA ASN A 87 5.22 15.96 -1.61
C ASN A 87 5.30 16.43 -3.07
N LEU A 88 5.90 15.64 -3.96
CA LEU A 88 6.08 16.01 -5.37
C LEU A 88 5.19 15.20 -6.32
N ARG A 89 4.96 13.91 -6.05
CA ARG A 89 4.43 12.95 -7.04
C ARG A 89 3.52 11.91 -6.39
N SER A 90 2.87 11.15 -7.25
CA SER A 90 2.07 9.99 -6.90
C SER A 90 2.61 8.80 -7.69
N TYR A 91 2.75 7.65 -7.03
CA TYR A 91 3.18 6.42 -7.66
C TYR A 91 2.13 5.33 -7.42
N VAL A 92 1.90 4.52 -8.44
CA VAL A 92 1.06 3.34 -8.35
C VAL A 92 1.89 2.13 -8.71
N PHE A 93 1.94 1.17 -7.80
CA PHE A 93 2.68 -0.07 -7.94
C PHE A 93 1.71 -1.25 -7.98
N LEU A 94 1.95 -2.16 -8.93
CA LEU A 94 1.37 -3.50 -8.92
C LEU A 94 2.39 -4.44 -8.28
N LEU A 95 2.04 -5.02 -7.14
CA LEU A 95 2.92 -5.86 -6.35
C LEU A 95 2.61 -7.33 -6.59
N GLN A 96 3.65 -8.12 -6.84
CA GLN A 96 3.54 -9.57 -6.96
C GLN A 96 4.58 -10.27 -6.08
N ALA A 97 4.09 -11.15 -5.21
CA ALA A 97 4.92 -11.88 -4.26
C ALA A 97 5.18 -13.30 -4.78
N HIS A 98 6.45 -13.59 -5.10
CA HIS A 98 6.87 -14.90 -5.59
C HIS A 98 7.47 -15.74 -4.47
N GLU A 99 7.51 -17.05 -4.66
CA GLU A 99 8.30 -17.92 -3.78
C GLU A 99 9.80 -17.59 -3.83
N ALA A 100 10.52 -18.07 -2.83
CA ALA A 100 11.97 -17.93 -2.80
C ALA A 100 12.58 -18.62 -4.04
N GLY A 101 13.33 -17.85 -4.82
CA GLY A 101 13.98 -18.28 -6.05
C GLY A 101 15.46 -17.91 -6.09
N PRO A 102 16.17 -18.31 -7.17
CA PRO A 102 17.56 -17.92 -7.37
C PRO A 102 17.69 -16.38 -7.41
N PRO A 103 18.78 -15.82 -6.86
CA PRO A 103 18.94 -14.38 -6.69
C PRO A 103 19.06 -13.62 -8.03
N ASP A 104 19.34 -14.31 -9.12
CA ASP A 104 19.63 -13.70 -10.43
C ASP A 104 18.42 -12.99 -11.07
N ASN A 105 17.20 -13.38 -10.68
CA ASN A 105 15.97 -12.76 -11.18
C ASN A 105 15.27 -11.85 -10.14
N VAL A 106 15.90 -11.65 -8.98
CA VAL A 106 15.32 -10.84 -7.91
C VAL A 106 15.80 -9.40 -8.08
N GLY A 107 14.86 -8.46 -8.13
CA GLY A 107 15.22 -7.05 -8.00
C GLY A 107 15.67 -6.76 -6.57
N PHE A 108 16.76 -6.02 -6.40
CA PHE A 108 17.22 -5.55 -5.09
C PHE A 108 17.04 -4.05 -4.91
N LEU A 109 17.27 -3.28 -5.98
CA LEU A 109 17.22 -1.83 -5.93
C LEU A 109 16.53 -1.29 -7.18
N TYR A 110 15.49 -0.51 -6.98
CA TYR A 110 14.86 0.27 -8.05
C TYR A 110 15.15 1.75 -7.81
N ARG A 111 15.53 2.42 -8.90
CA ARG A 111 15.72 3.86 -8.95
C ARG A 111 14.79 4.43 -10.00
N PHE A 112 14.35 5.66 -9.78
CA PHE A 112 13.58 6.39 -10.78
C PHE A 112 14.44 7.44 -11.48
N SER A 113 14.25 7.54 -12.79
CA SER A 113 14.77 8.60 -13.64
C SER A 113 13.61 9.51 -14.05
N TYR A 114 13.83 10.82 -14.05
CA TYR A 114 12.76 11.80 -14.16
C TYR A 114 13.00 12.71 -15.38
N PRO A 115 12.47 12.37 -16.56
CA PRO A 115 12.72 13.14 -17.77
C PRO A 115 12.09 14.54 -17.71
N ASP A 116 10.94 14.67 -17.04
CA ASP A 116 10.17 15.91 -16.94
C ASP A 116 10.81 16.96 -16.02
N GLN A 117 11.81 16.60 -15.21
CA GLN A 117 12.57 17.58 -14.42
C GLN A 117 13.29 18.61 -15.32
N LYS A 118 13.54 18.27 -16.59
CA LYS A 118 14.06 19.24 -17.58
C LYS A 118 13.02 20.26 -18.06
N LYS A 119 11.73 20.03 -17.77
CA LYS A 119 10.59 20.86 -18.19
C LYS A 119 9.74 21.23 -16.98
N GLY A 120 10.26 22.08 -16.09
CA GLY A 120 9.50 22.82 -15.06
C GLY A 120 8.27 22.12 -14.50
N PHE A 121 8.46 21.05 -13.71
CA PHE A 121 7.37 20.31 -13.08
C PHE A 121 6.62 21.17 -12.08
N LYS A 122 5.29 21.29 -12.22
CA LYS A 122 4.40 21.89 -11.21
C LYS A 122 3.81 20.77 -10.34
N PRO A 123 4.10 20.72 -9.03
CA PRO A 123 3.55 19.68 -8.16
C PRO A 123 2.02 19.76 -8.13
N ARG A 124 1.37 18.62 -8.34
CA ARG A 124 -0.07 18.49 -8.10
C ARG A 124 -0.23 18.36 -6.60
N GLN A 125 -1.02 19.23 -5.97
CA GLN A 125 -1.21 19.22 -4.52
C GLN A 125 -1.67 17.81 -4.08
N ALA A 126 -0.82 17.16 -3.28
CA ALA A 126 -1.09 15.86 -2.68
C ALA A 126 -2.24 16.01 -1.68
N GLY A 127 -3.42 15.47 -1.99
CA GLY A 127 -4.48 15.29 -1.01
C GLY A 127 -4.17 14.10 -0.11
N ASN A 128 -4.51 14.18 1.18
CA ASN A 128 -4.30 13.08 2.13
C ASN A 128 -5.21 11.89 1.76
N ILE A 129 -4.63 10.73 1.49
CA ILE A 129 -5.34 9.55 0.98
C ILE A 129 -6.07 8.82 2.13
N GLN A 130 -5.50 8.83 3.34
CA GLN A 130 -6.11 8.23 4.54
C GLN A 130 -7.49 8.79 4.89
N THR A 131 -7.72 10.10 4.71
CA THR A 131 -9.04 10.68 4.98
C THR A 131 -10.10 10.09 4.03
N ALA A 132 -9.76 9.90 2.75
CA ALA A 132 -10.68 9.40 1.74
C ALA A 132 -11.06 7.91 1.92
N PHE A 133 -10.13 7.06 2.37
CA PHE A 133 -10.45 5.64 2.63
C PHE A 133 -11.26 5.45 3.91
N ASN A 134 -11.07 6.29 4.93
CA ASN A 134 -11.78 6.14 6.21
C ASN A 134 -13.21 6.70 6.20
N THR A 135 -13.52 7.63 5.28
CA THR A 135 -14.89 8.19 5.14
C THR A 135 -15.94 7.15 4.71
N LYS A 136 -15.55 5.96 4.24
CA LYS A 136 -16.50 4.87 3.93
C LYS A 136 -16.88 3.96 5.11
N GLN A 137 -16.44 4.26 6.34
CA GLN A 137 -16.86 3.49 7.53
C GLN A 137 -17.67 4.28 8.57
N MET A 138 -17.90 5.59 8.40
CA MET A 138 -18.89 6.33 9.21
C MET A 138 -20.22 6.42 8.47
N GLY A 139 -20.96 5.30 8.50
CA GLY A 139 -22.30 5.19 7.97
C GLY A 139 -23.24 4.43 8.90
N LYS A 140 -23.03 4.48 10.22
CA LYS A 140 -24.04 4.18 11.24
C LYS A 140 -23.72 4.96 12.52
N SER A 141 -24.23 6.18 12.64
CA SER A 141 -24.43 6.79 13.97
C SER A 141 -25.74 7.57 13.99
N SER A 142 -26.65 7.02 14.79
CA SER A 142 -27.56 7.75 15.67
C SER A 142 -28.46 8.83 15.07
N THR A 143 -29.71 8.46 14.77
CA THR A 143 -30.82 9.41 14.91
C THR A 143 -31.25 9.41 16.37
N ALA A 144 -30.72 10.34 17.16
CA ALA A 144 -31.36 10.69 18.42
C ALA A 144 -32.55 11.58 18.09
N SER A 145 -33.78 11.06 18.23
CA SER A 145 -34.98 11.88 18.24
C SER A 145 -35.68 11.66 19.58
N GLN A 146 -35.78 12.77 20.32
CA GLN A 146 -36.37 12.85 21.64
C GLN A 146 -37.80 12.34 21.65
N VAL A 147 -38.13 11.60 22.71
CA VAL A 147 -39.48 11.10 23.02
C VAL A 147 -40.26 12.24 23.70
N PRO A 148 -41.50 12.53 23.27
CA PRO A 148 -42.53 12.98 24.20
C PRO A 148 -43.51 11.84 24.48
N ASN A 149 -43.86 11.74 25.76
CA ASN A 149 -44.84 10.84 26.34
C ASN A 149 -46.13 10.72 25.50
N SER A 150 -46.62 9.49 25.31
CA SER A 150 -47.89 9.03 25.90
C SER A 150 -48.38 7.70 25.32
N VAL A 151 -49.01 6.93 26.22
CA VAL A 151 -49.94 5.81 26.04
C VAL A 151 -49.38 4.43 25.62
N GLN A 152 -49.43 3.51 26.58
CA GLN A 152 -49.25 2.07 26.44
C GLN A 152 -50.40 1.43 25.67
N PHE A 153 -50.12 0.44 24.82
CA PHE A 153 -51.05 -0.67 24.56
C PHE A 153 -50.30 -1.98 24.36
N THR A 154 -50.72 -2.97 25.13
CA THR A 154 -50.31 -4.37 25.18
C THR A 154 -50.93 -5.16 24.03
N CYS A 155 -50.23 -6.18 23.55
CA CYS A 155 -50.89 -7.37 23.02
C CYS A 155 -50.04 -8.62 23.30
N GLN A 156 -50.38 -9.29 24.41
CA GLN A 156 -50.16 -10.71 24.65
C GLN A 156 -50.77 -11.48 23.45
N THR A 157 -50.23 -12.57 22.89
CA THR A 157 -50.29 -13.93 23.45
C THR A 157 -49.79 -14.91 22.35
N MET A 158 -48.98 -15.92 22.69
CA MET A 158 -49.31 -17.34 22.52
C MET A 158 -48.13 -18.28 22.83
N TRP A 159 -48.34 -19.05 23.91
CA TRP A 159 -48.01 -20.46 24.10
C TRP A 159 -46.55 -20.93 24.02
N ASN A 160 -45.97 -21.26 25.18
CA ASN A 160 -45.88 -22.67 25.57
C ASN A 160 -45.71 -22.86 27.09
N GLN A 161 -46.77 -23.35 27.73
CA GLN A 161 -46.73 -23.96 29.05
C GLN A 161 -46.23 -25.40 28.91
N THR A 162 -44.99 -25.67 29.26
CA THR A 162 -44.60 -26.98 29.82
C THR A 162 -43.27 -26.81 30.54
N GLN A 163 -43.12 -27.46 31.70
CA GLN A 163 -41.97 -27.48 32.62
C GLN A 163 -42.06 -26.60 33.87
N GLN A 164 -43.04 -26.88 34.76
CA GLN A 164 -42.85 -26.70 36.21
C GLN A 164 -43.90 -27.47 37.06
N ARG A 165 -44.14 -28.74 36.72
CA ARG A 165 -44.66 -29.74 37.67
C ARG A 165 -43.59 -30.80 37.91
N ALA A 166 -42.58 -30.44 38.70
CA ALA A 166 -41.67 -31.38 39.38
C ALA A 166 -40.97 -30.59 40.50
N ASN A 167 -41.03 -31.11 41.72
CA ASN A 167 -40.62 -30.53 43.00
C ASN A 167 -41.64 -29.59 43.65
N ASN A 168 -42.81 -30.16 43.93
CA ASN A 168 -43.07 -30.55 45.33
C ASN A 168 -42.76 -32.04 45.46
#